data_AF-T1BAF3-F1
#
_entry.id   AF-T1BAF3-F1
#
_cell.length_a   1.000
_cell.length_b   1.000
_cell.length_c   1.000
_cell.angle_alpha   90.00
_cell.angle_beta   90.00
_cell.angle_gamma   90.00
#
_symmetry.space_group_name_H-M   'P 1'
#
loop_
_entity.id
_entity.type
_entity.pdbx_description
1 polymer ?
#
loop_
_entity_poly.entity_id
_entity_poly.type
_entity_poly.pdbx_seq_one_letter_code
_entity_poly.pdbx_strand_id
1 'polypeptide(L)'
;FEWSEEEGRFQALHHPFTAPQTADLELLAQDPGRVRSRAYDMVLNGYEVGGGSIRIHDADLQRRIFSLLGLSTGEMNEKFGFLLEALGFGAPPHGGMAFGLDRLVMLMTRAENIREVIAFPKTQSATDPLTGAPGTVTAAQLRELGIAIRKTPDRTEN
;
A
#
# COMPACT_ATOMS: atom_id res chain seq x y z
N PHE A 1 1.12 -12.23 9.16
CA PHE A 1 2.55 -11.87 9.02
C PHE A 1 3.18 -12.87 8.07
N GLU A 2 4.23 -12.49 7.36
CA GLU A 2 5.01 -13.39 6.52
C GLU A 2 6.48 -13.32 6.96
N TRP A 3 7.15 -14.46 7.11
CA TRP A 3 8.57 -14.47 7.46
C TRP A 3 9.40 -14.20 6.20
N SER A 4 10.22 -13.15 6.22
CA SER A 4 11.19 -12.88 5.16
C SER A 4 12.53 -13.50 5.55
N GLU A 5 12.96 -14.54 4.82
CA GLU A 5 14.28 -15.14 5.00
C GLU A 5 15.41 -14.16 4.64
N GLU A 6 15.19 -13.30 3.65
CA GLU A 6 16.18 -12.32 3.18
C GLU A 6 16.46 -11.24 4.24
N GLU A 7 15.42 -10.73 4.89
CA GLU A 7 15.55 -9.66 5.89
C GLU A 7 15.62 -10.18 7.33
N GLY A 8 15.43 -11.49 7.54
CA GLY A 8 15.46 -12.12 8.86
C GLY A 8 14.40 -11.59 9.83
N ARG A 9 13.23 -11.18 9.31
CA ARG A 9 12.15 -10.59 10.11
C ARG A 9 10.77 -10.88 9.53
N PHE A 10 9.73 -10.71 10.36
CA PHE A 10 8.35 -10.71 9.88
C PHE A 10 8.02 -9.44 9.13
N GLN A 11 7.39 -9.60 7.97
CA GLN A 11 6.79 -8.55 7.17
C GLN A 11 5.25 -8.62 7.24
N ALA A 12 4.63 -7.50 6.89
CA ALA A 12 3.18 -7.42 6.83
C ALA A 12 2.71 -7.97 5.48
N LEU A 13 1.83 -8.97 5.50
CA LEU A 13 1.24 -9.54 4.28
C LEU A 13 0.18 -8.61 3.68
N HIS A 14 -0.54 -7.87 4.53
CA HIS A 14 -1.43 -6.77 4.14
C HIS A 14 -0.90 -5.46 4.72
N HIS A 15 -1.70 -4.38 4.63
CA HIS A 15 -1.36 -3.12 5.27
C HIS A 15 -1.06 -3.29 6.78
N PRO A 16 -0.03 -2.64 7.35
CA PRO A 16 0.30 -2.67 8.78
C PRO A 16 -0.80 -2.24 9.77
N PHE A 17 -1.94 -1.78 9.27
CA PHE A 17 -3.10 -1.34 10.07
C PHE A 17 -4.22 -2.39 10.10
N THR A 18 -4.04 -3.50 9.39
CA THR A 18 -5.00 -4.59 9.36
C THR A 18 -5.07 -5.26 10.74
N ALA A 19 -6.28 -5.30 11.30
CA ALA A 19 -6.50 -5.91 12.60
C ALA A 19 -6.23 -7.43 12.54
N PRO A 20 -5.52 -7.99 13.53
CA PRO A 20 -5.45 -9.43 13.70
C PRO A 20 -6.81 -9.99 14.12
N GLN A 21 -6.99 -11.29 13.93
CA GLN A 21 -8.14 -12.00 14.44
C GLN A 21 -8.12 -11.98 15.98
N THR A 22 -9.23 -11.58 16.61
CA THR A 22 -9.29 -11.38 18.07
C THR A 22 -8.94 -12.63 18.86
N ALA A 23 -9.33 -13.81 18.36
CA ALA A 23 -9.01 -15.10 18.97
C ALA A 23 -7.51 -15.47 18.92
N ASP A 24 -6.73 -14.78 18.07
CA ASP A 24 -5.33 -15.11 17.81
C ASP A 24 -4.37 -14.11 18.49
N LEU A 25 -4.87 -13.18 19.32
CA LEU A 25 -4.06 -12.11 19.93
C LEU A 25 -2.93 -12.61 20.84
N GLU A 26 -3.12 -13.75 21.50
CA GLU A 26 -2.07 -14.36 22.33
C GLU A 26 -0.90 -14.88 21.49
N LEU A 27 -1.18 -15.34 20.26
CA LEU A 27 -0.17 -15.84 19.34
C LEU A 27 0.78 -14.74 18.85
N LEU A 28 0.40 -13.46 18.94
CA LEU A 28 1.29 -12.34 18.57
C LEU A 28 2.62 -12.34 19.33
N ALA A 29 2.70 -12.91 20.54
CA ALA A 29 3.95 -13.04 21.29
C ALA A 29 4.64 -14.41 21.12
N GLN A 30 3.89 -15.44 20.71
CA GLN A 30 4.36 -16.83 20.71
C GLN A 30 4.75 -17.28 19.30
N ASP A 31 3.85 -17.07 18.33
CA ASP A 31 4.00 -17.47 16.95
C ASP A 31 3.21 -16.50 16.03
N PRO A 32 3.80 -15.34 15.69
CA PRO A 32 3.17 -14.33 14.84
C PRO A 32 2.77 -14.86 13.46
N GLY A 33 3.44 -15.91 12.96
CA GLY A 33 3.16 -16.50 11.64
C GLY A 33 1.78 -17.16 11.58
N ARG A 34 1.25 -17.61 12.71
CA ARG A 34 -0.08 -18.25 12.80
C ARG A 34 -1.23 -17.27 13.02
N VAL A 35 -0.94 -15.99 13.24
CA VAL A 35 -1.97 -14.97 13.48
C VAL A 35 -2.70 -14.65 12.18
N ARG A 36 -3.99 -14.97 12.12
CA ARG A 36 -4.83 -14.62 10.97
C ARG A 36 -5.15 -13.13 10.99
N SER A 37 -5.27 -12.53 9.81
CA SER A 37 -5.79 -11.17 9.67
C SER A 37 -7.30 -11.17 9.56
N ARG A 38 -7.92 -10.03 9.93
CA ARG A 38 -9.31 -9.70 9.57
C ARG A 38 -9.35 -8.95 8.24
N ALA A 39 -8.71 -9.54 7.23
CA ALA A 39 -8.72 -9.07 5.84
C ALA A 39 -9.61 -9.96 4.99
N TYR A 40 -10.07 -9.43 3.86
CA TYR A 40 -10.97 -10.12 2.94
C TYR A 40 -10.81 -9.55 1.55
N ASP A 41 -10.88 -10.44 0.55
CA ASP A 41 -10.80 -10.10 -0.86
C ASP A 41 -12.12 -10.44 -1.56
N MET A 42 -12.46 -9.65 -2.57
CA MET A 42 -13.55 -9.92 -3.49
C MET A 42 -12.97 -10.36 -4.82
N VAL A 43 -13.31 -11.59 -5.20
CA VAL A 43 -12.88 -12.22 -6.46
C VAL A 43 -14.09 -12.40 -7.38
N LEU A 44 -13.94 -12.00 -8.64
CA LEU A 44 -14.93 -12.19 -9.70
C LEU A 44 -14.25 -12.85 -10.90
N ASN A 45 -14.75 -14.03 -11.28
CA ASN A 45 -14.23 -14.81 -12.42
C ASN A 45 -12.71 -15.03 -12.40
N GLY A 46 -12.13 -15.26 -11.21
CA GLY A 46 -10.68 -15.46 -11.04
C GLY A 46 -9.86 -14.17 -10.97
N TYR A 47 -10.48 -12.99 -11.03
CA TYR A 47 -9.81 -11.71 -10.84
C TYR A 47 -10.16 -11.13 -9.46
N GLU A 48 -9.15 -10.68 -8.73
CA GLU A 48 -9.37 -9.79 -7.60
C GLU A 48 -9.90 -8.44 -8.10
N VAL A 49 -11.08 -8.04 -7.60
CA VAL A 49 -11.78 -6.79 -7.97
C VAL A 49 -11.94 -5.84 -6.78
N GLY A 50 -11.54 -6.27 -5.60
CA GLY A 50 -11.50 -5.42 -4.42
C GLY A 50 -10.98 -6.17 -3.21
N GLY A 51 -10.60 -5.41 -2.20
CA GLY A 51 -10.03 -5.94 -0.97
C GLY A 51 -10.25 -4.98 0.18
N GLY A 52 -10.23 -5.50 1.40
CA GLY A 52 -10.53 -4.74 2.59
C GLY A 52 -10.01 -5.39 3.85
N SER A 53 -10.07 -4.63 4.94
CA SER A 53 -9.80 -5.20 6.25
C SER A 53 -10.50 -4.40 7.35
N ILE A 54 -10.70 -5.07 8.47
CA ILE A 54 -10.93 -4.38 9.74
C ILE A 54 -9.61 -3.72 10.15
N ARG A 55 -9.69 -2.54 10.74
CA ARG A 55 -8.53 -1.74 11.13
C ARG A 55 -8.29 -1.82 12.64
N ILE A 56 -7.02 -1.69 13.02
CA ILE A 56 -6.63 -1.54 14.42
C ILE A 56 -7.07 -0.14 14.87
N HIS A 57 -7.85 -0.09 15.94
CA HIS A 57 -8.33 1.16 16.53
C HIS A 57 -7.73 1.43 17.92
N ASP A 58 -6.99 0.45 18.46
CA ASP A 58 -6.29 0.53 19.74
C ASP A 58 -4.81 0.89 19.52
N ALA A 59 -4.35 1.97 20.14
CA ALA A 59 -3.01 2.51 19.93
C ALA A 59 -1.91 1.54 20.41
N ASP A 60 -2.13 0.83 21.52
CA ASP A 60 -1.15 -0.08 22.10
C ASP A 60 -0.99 -1.33 21.24
N LEU A 61 -2.10 -1.88 20.75
CA LEU A 61 -2.09 -2.95 19.77
C LEU A 61 -1.37 -2.53 18.49
N GLN A 62 -1.61 -1.32 17.98
CA GLN A 62 -0.93 -0.84 16.77
C GLN A 62 0.59 -0.72 16.99
N ARG A 63 1.03 -0.21 18.15
CA ARG A 63 2.46 -0.15 18.52
C ARG A 63 3.07 -1.55 18.63
N ARG A 64 2.34 -2.51 19.20
CA ARG A 64 2.78 -3.91 19.28
C ARG A 64 2.95 -4.53 17.89
N ILE A 65 2.01 -4.29 16.98
CA ILE A 65 2.10 -4.77 15.59
C ILE A 65 3.30 -4.14 14.87
N PHE A 66 3.52 -2.83 15.02
CA PHE A 66 4.71 -2.18 14.45
C PHE A 66 6.03 -2.71 15.01
N SER A 67 6.07 -3.01 16.30
CA SER A 67 7.26 -3.61 16.93
C SER A 67 7.55 -5.00 16.34
N LEU A 68 6.52 -5.82 16.11
CA LEU A 68 6.65 -7.12 15.45
C LEU A 68 7.13 -7.02 14.00
N LEU A 69 6.81 -5.91 13.32
CA LEU A 69 7.30 -5.59 11.98
C LEU A 69 8.72 -4.99 11.97
N GLY A 70 9.34 -4.84 13.14
CA GLY A 70 10.72 -4.37 13.28
C GLY A 70 10.87 -2.85 13.23
N LEU A 71 9.80 -2.07 13.39
CA LEU A 71 9.92 -0.61 13.49
C LEU A 71 10.39 -0.23 14.90
N SER A 72 11.33 0.70 14.98
CA SER A 72 11.71 1.34 16.24
C SER A 72 10.68 2.40 16.66
N THR A 73 10.64 2.76 17.95
CA THR A 73 9.76 3.83 18.45
C THR A 73 9.99 5.16 17.73
N GLY A 74 11.24 5.47 17.36
CA GLY A 74 11.58 6.66 16.58
C GLY A 74 10.91 6.65 15.20
N GLU A 75 11.05 5.56 14.46
CA GLU A 75 10.44 5.39 13.14
C GLU A 75 8.91 5.37 13.19
N MET A 76 8.33 4.76 14.23
CA MET A 76 6.88 4.78 14.45
C MET A 76 6.35 6.19 14.60
N ASN A 77 7.04 7.02 15.40
CA ASN A 77 6.62 8.40 15.64
C ASN A 77 6.85 9.28 14.39
N GLU A 78 7.97 9.12 13.69
CA GLU A 78 8.28 9.87 12.47
C GLU A 78 7.27 9.59 11.35
N LYS A 79 6.96 8.30 11.11
CA LYS A 79 6.10 7.89 9.98
C LYS A 79 4.60 7.91 10.32
N PHE A 80 4.26 7.56 11.56
CA PHE A 80 2.87 7.26 11.97
C PHE A 80 2.46 7.94 13.28
N GLY A 81 3.24 8.88 13.81
CA GLY A 81 2.97 9.55 15.09
C GLY A 81 1.58 10.19 15.12
N PHE A 82 1.22 10.92 14.07
CA PHE A 82 -0.10 11.56 13.95
C PHE A 82 -1.25 10.55 14.04
N LEU A 83 -1.09 9.36 13.46
CA LEU A 83 -2.10 8.31 13.48
C LEU A 83 -2.19 7.67 14.86
N LEU A 84 -1.04 7.34 15.47
CA LEU A 84 -0.99 6.75 16.80
C LEU A 84 -1.58 7.69 17.87
N GLU A 85 -1.35 8.99 17.73
CA GLU A 85 -1.98 10.01 18.56
C GLU A 85 -3.51 10.04 18.35
N ALA A 86 -3.97 10.04 17.10
CA ALA A 86 -5.39 10.01 16.77
C ALA A 86 -6.12 8.79 17.35
N LEU A 87 -5.49 7.61 17.32
CA LEU A 87 -6.04 6.39 17.95
C LEU A 87 -6.19 6.57 19.47
N GLY A 88 -5.26 7.28 20.11
CA GLY A 88 -5.28 7.57 21.55
C GLY A 88 -6.46 8.45 22.01
N PHE A 89 -7.10 9.19 21.10
CA PHE A 89 -8.31 9.97 21.40
C PHE A 89 -9.61 9.15 21.35
N GLY A 90 -9.52 7.82 21.17
CA GLY A 90 -10.68 6.93 21.19
C GLY A 90 -11.28 6.68 19.80
N ALA A 91 -10.45 6.24 18.85
CA ALA A 91 -10.94 5.82 17.54
C ALA A 91 -11.92 4.63 17.67
N PRO A 92 -13.09 4.65 17.01
CA PRO A 92 -14.04 3.55 17.08
C PRO A 92 -13.54 2.32 16.29
N PRO A 93 -14.04 1.12 16.57
CA PRO A 93 -13.86 -0.02 15.68
C PRO A 93 -14.34 0.31 14.26
N HIS A 94 -13.45 0.18 13.28
CA HIS A 94 -13.74 0.55 11.90
C HIS A 94 -13.10 -0.43 10.90
N GLY A 95 -13.60 -0.40 9.68
CA GLY A 95 -13.14 -1.24 8.59
C GLY A 95 -13.70 -0.72 7.27
N GLY A 96 -13.17 -1.24 6.18
CA GLY A 96 -13.65 -0.86 4.86
C GLY A 96 -12.98 -1.67 3.77
N MET A 97 -13.36 -1.37 2.53
CA MET A 97 -12.85 -2.01 1.34
C MET A 97 -12.67 -1.00 0.21
N ALA A 98 -11.81 -1.34 -0.74
CA ALA A 98 -11.64 -0.61 -1.97
C ALA A 98 -11.91 -1.54 -3.16
N PHE A 99 -12.52 -1.01 -4.20
CA PHE A 99 -12.74 -1.71 -5.47
C PHE A 99 -11.73 -1.24 -6.51
N GLY A 100 -11.19 -2.18 -7.27
CA GLY A 100 -10.52 -1.90 -8.53
C GLY A 100 -11.55 -1.55 -9.60
N LEU A 101 -12.03 -0.31 -9.60
CA LEU A 101 -13.16 0.11 -10.43
C LEU A 101 -12.93 -0.17 -11.92
N ASP A 102 -11.76 0.17 -12.47
CA ASP A 102 -11.45 -0.07 -13.89
C ASP A 102 -11.53 -1.56 -14.24
N ARG A 103 -11.05 -2.43 -13.33
CA ARG A 103 -11.11 -3.88 -13.52
C ARG A 103 -12.54 -4.41 -13.41
N LEU A 104 -13.31 -3.90 -12.46
CA LEU A 104 -14.72 -4.26 -12.33
C LEU A 104 -15.48 -3.90 -13.61
N VAL A 105 -15.31 -2.68 -14.12
CA VAL A 105 -15.96 -2.23 -15.37
C VAL A 105 -15.47 -3.06 -16.57
N MET A 106 -14.18 -3.33 -16.68
CA MET A 106 -13.61 -4.20 -17.73
C MET A 106 -14.27 -5.59 -17.75
N LEU A 107 -14.48 -6.21 -16.58
CA LEU A 107 -15.15 -7.50 -16.48
C LEU A 107 -16.64 -7.41 -16.82
N MET A 108 -17.32 -6.33 -16.42
CA MET A 108 -18.73 -6.09 -16.75
C MET A 108 -18.96 -5.88 -18.25
N THR A 109 -18.04 -5.18 -18.92
CA THR A 109 -18.10 -4.93 -20.38
C THR A 109 -17.48 -6.05 -21.21
N ARG A 110 -16.90 -7.07 -20.57
CA ARG A 110 -16.12 -8.15 -21.21
C ARG A 110 -14.96 -7.63 -22.07
N ALA A 111 -14.40 -6.49 -21.69
CA ALA A 111 -13.19 -5.98 -22.33
C ALA A 111 -11.98 -6.84 -21.95
N GLU A 112 -11.02 -6.94 -22.87
CA GLU A 112 -9.79 -7.71 -22.63
C GLU A 112 -8.75 -6.94 -21.80
N ASN A 113 -8.90 -5.61 -21.72
CA ASN A 113 -7.95 -4.74 -21.04
C ASN A 113 -8.63 -3.55 -20.39
N ILE A 114 -8.12 -3.09 -19.23
CA ILE A 114 -8.64 -1.91 -18.54
C ILE A 114 -8.53 -0.62 -19.36
N ARG A 115 -7.60 -0.57 -20.33
CA ARG A 115 -7.45 0.59 -21.23
C ARG A 115 -8.70 0.84 -22.08
N GLU A 116 -9.49 -0.20 -22.35
CA GLU A 116 -10.74 -0.11 -23.12
C GLU A 116 -11.87 0.57 -22.34
N VAL A 117 -11.72 0.73 -21.01
CA VAL A 117 -12.72 1.37 -20.14
C VAL A 117 -12.23 2.67 -19.50
N ILE A 118 -11.06 3.15 -19.93
CA ILE A 118 -10.46 4.42 -19.50
C ILE A 118 -10.43 5.35 -20.71
N ALA A 119 -10.94 6.58 -20.58
CA ALA A 119 -11.06 7.50 -21.73
C ALA A 119 -9.71 7.88 -22.38
N PHE A 120 -8.67 8.09 -21.56
CA PHE A 120 -7.32 8.46 -22.02
C PHE A 120 -6.25 7.63 -21.31
N PRO A 121 -6.13 6.33 -21.64
CA PRO A 121 -5.22 5.43 -20.97
C PRO A 121 -3.77 5.74 -21.31
N LYS A 122 -2.83 5.21 -20.51
CA LYS A 122 -1.38 5.30 -20.76
C LYS A 122 -0.85 3.99 -21.35
N THR A 123 0.28 4.07 -22.04
CA THR A 123 1.02 2.90 -22.55
C THR A 123 1.62 2.10 -21.39
N GLN A 124 2.22 0.94 -21.70
CA GLN A 124 2.94 0.15 -20.69
C GLN A 124 4.19 0.89 -20.17
N SER A 125 4.78 1.79 -20.96
CA SER A 125 5.89 2.66 -20.54
C SER A 125 5.42 3.94 -19.84
N ALA A 126 4.14 4.00 -19.40
CA ALA A 126 3.53 5.14 -18.72
C ALA A 126 3.51 6.46 -19.52
N THR A 127 3.59 6.37 -20.86
CA THR A 127 3.50 7.53 -21.75
C THR A 127 2.06 7.77 -22.22
N ASP A 128 1.77 9.02 -22.55
CA ASP A 128 0.52 9.48 -23.16
C ASP A 128 0.76 9.88 -24.63
N PRO A 129 0.41 9.02 -25.60
CA PRO A 129 0.61 9.33 -27.01
C PRO A 129 -0.22 10.51 -27.52
N LEU A 130 -1.36 10.83 -26.89
CA LEU A 130 -2.24 11.91 -27.33
C LEU A 130 -1.63 13.27 -27.01
N THR A 131 -1.02 13.40 -25.83
CA THR A 131 -0.45 14.67 -25.34
C THR A 131 1.08 14.75 -25.45
N GLY A 132 1.74 13.62 -25.68
CA GLY A 132 3.21 13.51 -25.67
C GLY A 132 3.81 13.52 -24.26
N ALA A 133 3.03 13.22 -23.22
CA ALA A 133 3.52 13.19 -21.83
C ALA A 133 4.22 11.86 -21.48
N PRO A 134 5.17 11.85 -20.52
CA PRO A 134 5.72 13.00 -19.80
C PRO A 134 6.62 13.88 -20.68
N GLY A 135 6.58 15.19 -20.44
CA GLY A 135 7.43 16.17 -21.13
C GLY A 135 8.52 16.75 -20.24
N THR A 136 9.38 17.59 -20.83
CA THR A 136 10.41 18.34 -20.09
C THR A 136 9.86 19.66 -19.55
N VAL A 137 10.38 20.12 -18.40
CA VAL A 137 10.09 21.43 -17.83
C VAL A 137 11.25 22.42 -18.04
N THR A 138 10.98 23.71 -17.93
CA THR A 138 12.01 24.74 -18.09
C THR A 138 12.94 24.81 -16.87
N ALA A 139 14.17 25.29 -17.09
CA ALA A 139 15.11 25.52 -16.00
C ALA A 139 14.61 26.58 -14.98
N ALA A 140 13.76 27.52 -15.40
CA ALA A 140 13.17 28.51 -14.50
C ALA A 140 12.21 27.85 -13.50
N GLN A 141 11.32 26.97 -13.97
CA GLN A 141 10.41 26.19 -13.11
C GLN A 141 11.16 25.29 -12.13
N LEU A 142 12.24 24.64 -12.59
CA LEU A 142 13.08 23.83 -11.71
C LEU A 142 13.74 24.67 -10.61
N ARG A 143 14.28 25.86 -10.96
CA ARG A 143 14.87 26.77 -9.98
C ARG A 143 13.86 27.30 -8.97
N GLU A 144 12.66 27.64 -9.42
CA GLU A 144 11.56 28.09 -8.54
C GLU A 144 11.23 27.04 -7.48
N LEU A 145 11.23 25.76 -7.85
CA LEU A 145 11.01 24.64 -6.93
C LEU A 145 12.25 24.21 -6.15
N GLY A 146 13.42 24.82 -6.42
CA GLY A 146 14.69 24.41 -5.81
C GLY A 146 15.18 23.02 -6.24
N ILE A 147 14.75 22.54 -7.42
CA ILE A 147 15.05 21.19 -7.93
C ILE A 147 16.17 21.27 -8.96
N ALA A 148 17.12 20.33 -8.89
CA ALA A 148 18.14 20.14 -9.91
C ALA A 148 18.08 18.71 -10.45
N ILE A 149 18.01 18.55 -11.77
CA ILE A 149 18.07 17.24 -12.41
C ILE A 149 19.51 16.75 -12.37
N ARG A 150 19.75 15.62 -11.69
CA ARG A 150 21.06 14.93 -11.74
C ARG A 150 21.13 14.10 -13.01
N LYS A 151 22.18 14.29 -13.81
CA LYS A 151 22.50 13.36 -14.90
C LYS A 151 22.91 12.02 -14.28
N THR A 152 22.21 10.96 -14.62
CA THR A 152 22.70 9.60 -14.35
C THR A 152 23.89 9.36 -15.29
N PRO A 153 25.04 8.82 -14.83
CA PRO A 153 26.13 8.48 -15.73
C PRO A 153 25.62 7.51 -16.81
N ASP A 154 26.04 7.73 -18.05
CA ASP A 154 25.71 6.83 -19.16
C ASP A 154 26.06 5.40 -18.74
N ARG A 155 25.05 4.51 -18.78
CA ARG A 155 25.31 3.08 -18.84
C ARG A 155 26.02 2.86 -20.17
N THR A 156 27.34 2.92 -20.15
CA THR A 156 28.18 2.44 -21.23
C THR A 156 27.77 0.99 -21.47
N GLU A 157 27.18 0.74 -22.64
CA GLU A 157 26.87 -0.58 -23.14
C GLU A 157 28.19 -1.37 -23.21
N ASN A 158 28.25 -2.50 -22.48
CA ASN A 158 29.21 -3.58 -22.75
C ASN A 158 28.56 -4.56 -23.73
#